data_AF-A0A398D9M1-F1
#
_entry.id   AF-A0A398D9M1-F1
#
_cell.length_a   1.000
_cell.length_b   1.000
_cell.length_c   1.000
_cell.angle_alpha   90.00
_cell.angle_beta   90.00
_cell.angle_gamma   90.00
#
_symmetry.space_group_name_H-M   'P 1'
#
loop_
_entity.id
_entity.type
_entity.pdbx_description
1 polymer ?
#
loop_
_entity_poly.entity_id
_entity_poly.type
_entity_poly.pdbx_seq_one_letter_code
_entity_poly.pdbx_strand_id
1 'polypeptide(L)'
;EIIQSRQLNQKGADVIEKQLRFEFVDTLNSMVIGWAINSSMIILAAATFFAGKIAVTELGQAQAILQPMLGRAAAVVFGGALLMAGLSSSVTAGMAGGSIVAGMSGEPYDPSDNHTRLGIIMTLLGALLIALVITNPFKTLIFSQIALSIQLPWTIVLQILLTSNPRVMGKYANNTPDRVFLWTTTVVVSGLNVLLLVDTLRNLLR
;
A
#
# COMPACT_ATOMS: atom_id res chain seq x y z
N GLU A 1 -8.60 7.56 8.16
CA GLU A 1 -8.56 7.17 9.59
C GLU A 1 -7.78 8.14 10.47
N ILE A 2 -6.47 8.33 10.27
CA ILE A 2 -5.67 9.35 10.99
C ILE A 2 -6.26 10.77 10.80
N ILE A 3 -6.84 11.04 9.63
CA ILE A 3 -7.52 12.30 9.31
C ILE A 3 -8.93 12.37 9.95
N GLN A 4 -9.63 11.24 10.04
CA GLN A 4 -11.00 11.18 10.61
C GLN A 4 -10.99 11.22 12.14
N SER A 5 -9.96 10.66 12.79
CA SER A 5 -9.79 10.74 14.25
C SER A 5 -9.63 12.17 14.76
N ARG A 6 -9.29 13.13 13.89
CA ARG A 6 -9.19 14.56 14.23
C ARG A 6 -10.54 15.31 14.21
N GLN A 7 -11.65 14.65 13.85
CA GLN A 7 -13.02 15.20 13.81
C GLN A 7 -13.14 16.58 13.14
N LEU A 8 -12.49 16.76 11.99
CA LEU A 8 -12.35 18.05 11.30
C LEU A 8 -13.67 18.66 10.83
N ASN A 9 -14.72 17.84 10.62
CA ASN A 9 -16.06 18.29 10.25
C ASN A 9 -16.69 19.23 11.28
N GLN A 10 -16.20 19.26 12.52
CA GLN A 10 -16.76 20.09 13.60
C GLN A 10 -16.05 21.44 13.77
N LYS A 11 -14.96 21.72 13.04
CA LYS A 11 -14.04 22.84 13.34
C LYS A 11 -14.10 24.03 12.36
N GLY A 12 -15.11 24.09 11.49
CA GLY A 12 -15.32 25.22 10.57
C GLY A 12 -14.49 25.15 9.27
N ALA A 13 -14.87 25.97 8.29
CA ALA A 13 -14.34 25.90 6.92
C ALA A 13 -12.83 26.18 6.81
N ASP A 14 -12.32 27.19 7.53
CA ASP A 14 -10.92 27.62 7.44
C ASP A 14 -9.95 26.56 8.01
N VAL A 15 -10.38 25.85 9.05
CA VAL A 15 -9.59 24.76 9.66
C VAL A 15 -9.50 23.58 8.70
N ILE A 16 -10.59 23.27 7.97
CA ILE A 16 -10.60 22.20 6.98
C ILE A 16 -9.62 22.50 5.84
N GLU A 17 -9.64 23.72 5.28
CA GLU A 17 -8.73 24.07 4.18
C GLU A 17 -7.26 24.03 4.61
N LYS A 18 -6.94 24.59 5.80
CA LYS A 18 -5.58 24.54 6.33
C LYS A 18 -5.09 23.11 6.56
N GLN A 19 -5.97 22.25 7.08
CA GLN A 19 -5.63 20.85 7.32
C GLN A 19 -5.44 20.12 5.99
N LEU A 20 -6.30 20.32 4.98
CA LEU A 20 -6.14 19.71 3.65
C LEU A 20 -4.79 20.05 3.02
N ARG A 21 -4.33 21.30 3.12
CA ARG A 21 -3.01 21.70 2.60
C ARG A 21 -1.87 21.02 3.37
N PHE A 22 -1.98 20.93 4.70
CA PHE A 22 -0.98 20.25 5.52
C PHE A 22 -0.90 18.75 5.19
N GLU A 23 -2.04 18.07 5.14
CA GLU A 23 -2.14 16.64 4.80
C GLU A 23 -1.64 16.35 3.39
N PHE A 24 -1.89 17.25 2.44
CA PHE A 24 -1.37 17.12 1.08
C PHE A 24 0.17 17.14 1.08
N VAL A 25 0.78 18.09 1.79
CA VAL A 25 2.25 18.19 1.89
C VAL A 25 2.83 16.99 2.64
N ASP A 26 2.20 16.55 3.73
CA ASP A 26 2.65 15.37 4.49
C ASP A 26 2.59 14.08 3.65
N THR A 27 1.49 13.89 2.93
CA THR A 27 1.32 12.74 2.02
C THR A 27 2.33 12.81 0.87
N LEU A 28 2.53 13.99 0.28
CA LEU A 28 3.49 14.18 -0.81
C LEU A 28 4.92 13.86 -0.37
N ASN A 29 5.34 14.35 0.80
CA ASN A 29 6.65 14.06 1.37
C ASN A 29 6.84 12.56 1.62
N SER A 30 5.82 11.91 2.18
CA SER A 30 5.82 10.45 2.41
C SER A 30 5.93 9.66 1.10
N MET A 31 5.22 10.09 0.04
CA MET A 31 5.30 9.48 -1.29
C MET A 31 6.68 9.66 -1.94
N VAL A 32 7.32 10.82 -1.79
CA VAL A 32 8.69 11.08 -2.30
C VAL A 32 9.71 10.17 -1.61
N ILE A 33 9.62 10.02 -0.28
CA ILE A 33 10.48 9.10 0.47
C ILE A 33 10.26 7.65 -0.01
N GLY A 34 9.00 7.23 -0.18
CA GLY A 34 8.67 5.91 -0.71
C GLY A 34 9.24 5.67 -2.12
N TRP A 35 9.16 6.67 -2.99
CA TRP A 35 9.77 6.64 -4.33
C TRP A 35 11.29 6.49 -4.26
N ALA A 36 11.96 7.22 -3.36
CA ALA A 36 13.41 7.12 -3.17
C ALA A 36 13.83 5.73 -2.66
N ILE A 37 13.06 5.14 -1.73
CA ILE A 37 13.31 3.79 -1.21
C ILE A 37 13.12 2.74 -2.33
N ASN A 38 12.01 2.81 -3.07
CA ASN A 38 11.74 1.91 -4.19
C ASN A 38 12.83 1.98 -5.27
N SER A 39 13.26 3.19 -5.60
CA SER A 39 14.35 3.42 -6.57
C SER A 39 15.68 2.87 -6.06
N SER A 40 15.99 3.08 -4.78
CA SER A 40 17.20 2.54 -4.14
C SER A 40 17.24 1.01 -4.17
N MET A 41 16.10 0.35 -3.95
CA MET A 41 16.00 -1.12 -4.04
C MET A 41 16.29 -1.63 -5.46
N ILE A 42 15.79 -0.96 -6.50
CA ILE A 42 16.05 -1.33 -7.90
C ILE A 42 17.53 -1.12 -8.23
N ILE A 43 18.11 0.03 -7.83
CA ILE A 43 19.52 0.33 -8.06
C ILE A 43 20.42 -0.68 -7.34
N LEU A 44 20.11 -1.02 -6.09
CA LEU A 44 20.83 -2.04 -5.33
C LEU A 44 20.77 -3.39 -6.06
N ALA A 45 19.57 -3.83 -6.46
CA ALA A 45 19.39 -5.09 -7.16
C ALA A 45 20.16 -5.14 -8.50
N ALA A 46 20.17 -4.03 -9.25
CA ALA A 46 20.96 -3.91 -10.47
C ALA A 46 22.48 -3.94 -10.17
N ALA A 47 22.95 -3.22 -9.16
CA ALA A 47 24.37 -3.15 -8.83
C ALA A 47 24.91 -4.48 -8.27
N THR A 48 24.12 -5.22 -7.48
CA THR A 48 24.58 -6.44 -6.81
C THR A 48 24.25 -7.72 -7.59
N PHE A 49 23.04 -7.85 -8.13
CA PHE A 49 22.59 -9.11 -8.74
C PHE A 49 22.85 -9.16 -10.26
N PHE A 50 22.67 -8.04 -10.98
CA PHE A 50 22.92 -8.01 -12.42
C PHE A 50 24.41 -8.11 -12.75
N ALA A 51 25.27 -7.47 -11.96
CA ALA A 51 26.73 -7.59 -12.10
C ALA A 51 27.26 -9.00 -11.77
N GLY A 52 26.59 -9.73 -10.86
CA GLY A 52 26.96 -11.08 -10.43
C GLY A 52 26.38 -12.24 -11.25
N LYS A 53 25.47 -11.99 -12.21
CA LYS A 53 24.70 -13.01 -12.96
C LYS A 53 23.95 -14.02 -12.08
N ILE A 54 23.56 -13.66 -10.86
CA ILE A 54 22.84 -14.55 -9.94
C ILE A 54 21.34 -14.34 -10.12
N ALA A 55 20.61 -15.39 -10.53
CA ALA A 55 19.16 -15.38 -10.52
C ALA A 55 18.67 -15.55 -9.06
N VAL A 56 18.11 -14.49 -8.48
CA VAL A 56 17.55 -14.54 -7.12
C VAL A 56 16.11 -15.01 -7.22
N THR A 57 15.82 -16.19 -6.65
CA THR A 57 14.47 -16.77 -6.66
C THR A 57 13.79 -16.70 -5.29
N GLU A 58 14.49 -16.28 -4.24
CA GLU A 58 13.95 -16.22 -2.87
C GLU A 58 14.42 -14.99 -2.09
N LEU A 59 13.54 -14.40 -1.26
CA LEU A 59 13.89 -13.28 -0.38
C LEU A 59 15.02 -13.61 0.61
N GLY A 60 15.08 -14.85 1.10
CA GLY A 60 16.15 -15.30 2.00
C GLY A 60 17.53 -15.34 1.32
N GLN A 61 17.56 -15.62 0.02
CA GLN A 61 18.79 -15.58 -0.78
C GLN A 61 19.32 -14.15 -0.90
N ALA A 62 18.46 -13.13 -0.95
CA ALA A 62 18.91 -11.74 -0.99
C ALA A 62 19.79 -11.39 0.24
N GLN A 63 19.40 -11.78 1.45
CA GLN A 63 20.23 -11.56 2.65
C GLN A 63 21.56 -12.33 2.57
N ALA A 64 21.51 -13.61 2.17
CA ALA A 64 22.70 -14.46 2.07
C ALA A 64 23.68 -14.00 0.99
N ILE A 65 23.19 -13.36 -0.09
CA ILE A 65 24.00 -12.79 -1.17
C ILE A 65 24.55 -11.41 -0.79
N LEU A 66 23.83 -10.63 0.02
CA LEU A 66 24.31 -9.34 0.53
C LEU A 66 25.43 -9.50 1.57
N GLN A 67 25.46 -10.60 2.32
CA GLN A 67 26.47 -10.86 3.36
C GLN A 67 27.93 -10.87 2.84
N PRO A 68 28.28 -11.57 1.74
CA PRO A 68 29.64 -11.52 1.18
C PRO A 68 29.96 -10.20 0.47
N MET A 69 28.96 -9.46 -0.03
CA MET A 69 29.19 -8.22 -0.79
C MET A 69 29.26 -6.95 0.07
N LEU A 70 28.50 -6.90 1.16
CA LEU A 70 28.36 -5.71 2.03
C LEU A 70 28.79 -5.95 3.48
N GLY A 71 29.15 -7.20 3.83
CA GLY A 71 29.60 -7.60 5.15
C GLY A 71 28.46 -7.95 6.12
N ARG A 72 28.85 -8.52 7.28
CA ARG A 72 27.91 -9.03 8.29
C ARG A 72 27.00 -7.94 8.88
N ALA A 73 27.50 -6.71 8.99
CA ALA A 73 26.72 -5.58 9.50
C ALA A 73 25.55 -5.22 8.57
N ALA A 74 25.75 -5.22 7.25
CA ALA A 74 24.70 -4.92 6.29
C ALA A 74 23.57 -5.97 6.30
N ALA A 75 23.90 -7.25 6.47
CA ALA A 75 22.92 -8.32 6.58
C ALA A 75 22.03 -8.17 7.84
N VAL A 76 22.59 -7.72 8.96
CA VAL A 76 21.82 -7.46 10.20
C VAL A 76 20.90 -6.26 10.03
N VAL A 77 21.39 -5.16 9.44
CA VAL A 77 20.56 -3.98 9.17
C VAL A 77 19.43 -4.31 8.21
N PHE A 78 19.70 -5.09 7.14
CA PHE A 78 18.68 -5.52 6.20
C PHE A 78 17.61 -6.40 6.87
N GLY A 79 18.01 -7.38 7.68
CA GLY A 79 17.07 -8.21 8.44
C GLY A 79 16.21 -7.39 9.42
N GLY A 80 16.82 -6.44 10.12
CA GLY A 80 16.11 -5.51 11.00
C GLY A 80 15.12 -4.62 10.24
N ALA A 81 15.53 -4.08 9.09
CA ALA A 81 14.67 -3.28 8.22
C ALA A 81 13.48 -4.10 7.69
N LEU A 82 13.71 -5.36 7.27
CA LEU A 82 12.66 -6.25 6.80
C LEU A 82 11.64 -6.58 7.90
N LEU A 83 12.11 -6.80 9.14
CA LEU A 83 11.24 -7.01 10.29
C LEU A 83 10.39 -5.77 10.59
N MET A 84 11.01 -4.59 10.63
CA MET A 84 10.29 -3.34 10.87
C MET A 84 9.26 -3.03 9.77
N ALA A 85 9.59 -3.31 8.50
CA ALA A 85 8.66 -3.19 7.38
C ALA A 85 7.45 -4.12 7.54
N GLY A 86 7.66 -5.38 7.97
CA GLY A 86 6.58 -6.33 8.24
C GLY A 86 5.65 -5.89 9.38
N LEU A 87 6.23 -5.37 10.47
CA LEU A 87 5.45 -4.83 11.59
C LEU A 87 4.63 -3.60 11.17
N SER A 88 5.25 -2.66 10.46
CA SER A 88 4.57 -1.47 9.94
C SER A 88 3.40 -1.84 9.02
N SER A 89 3.62 -2.78 8.08
CA SER A 89 2.57 -3.25 7.18
C SER A 89 1.42 -3.94 7.91
N SER A 90 1.71 -4.70 8.98
CA SER A 90 0.68 -5.40 9.76
C SER A 90 -0.24 -4.44 10.50
N VAL A 91 0.31 -3.34 11.04
CA VAL A 91 -0.48 -2.27 11.68
C VAL A 91 -1.39 -1.61 10.66
N THR A 92 -0.88 -1.24 9.50
CA THR A 92 -1.69 -0.62 8.42
C THR A 92 -2.79 -1.55 7.93
N ALA A 93 -2.50 -2.85 7.77
CA ALA A 93 -3.50 -3.84 7.36
C ALA A 93 -4.62 -3.99 8.40
N GLY A 94 -4.27 -4.05 9.69
CA GLY A 94 -5.24 -4.12 10.77
C GLY A 94 -6.16 -2.89 10.80
N MET A 95 -5.59 -1.70 10.67
CA MET A 95 -6.33 -0.43 10.61
C MET A 95 -7.31 -0.39 9.42
N ALA A 96 -6.84 -0.78 8.22
CA ALA A 96 -7.69 -0.86 7.04
C ALA A 96 -8.84 -1.86 7.21
N GLY A 97 -8.55 -3.05 7.76
CA GLY A 97 -9.56 -4.07 8.03
C GLY A 97 -10.61 -3.62 9.05
N GLY A 98 -10.17 -3.01 10.14
CA GLY A 98 -11.06 -2.41 11.15
C GLY A 98 -12.00 -1.37 10.55
N SER A 99 -11.48 -0.50 9.67
CA SER A 99 -12.27 0.58 9.07
C SER A 99 -13.24 0.14 8.00
N ILE A 100 -12.93 -0.92 7.27
CA ILE A 100 -13.89 -1.53 6.34
C ILE A 100 -15.08 -2.09 7.13
N VAL A 101 -14.82 -2.83 8.21
CA VAL A 101 -15.89 -3.42 9.04
C VAL A 101 -16.70 -2.34 9.76
N ALA A 102 -16.05 -1.35 10.37
CA ALA A 102 -16.75 -0.22 10.98
C ALA A 102 -17.59 0.55 9.95
N GLY A 103 -17.03 0.81 8.77
CA GLY A 103 -17.73 1.47 7.67
C GLY A 103 -18.95 0.69 7.16
N MET A 104 -18.89 -0.64 7.13
CA MET A 104 -20.05 -1.50 6.80
C MET A 104 -21.15 -1.42 7.86
N SER A 105 -20.78 -1.24 9.12
CA SER A 105 -21.72 -1.01 10.23
C SER A 105 -22.24 0.44 10.30
N GLY A 106 -21.73 1.35 9.47
CA GLY A 106 -22.10 2.77 9.48
C GLY A 106 -21.44 3.58 10.60
N GLU A 107 -20.39 3.04 11.22
CA GLU A 107 -19.68 3.63 12.35
C GLU A 107 -18.32 4.18 11.94
N PRO A 108 -17.84 5.29 12.56
CA PRO A 108 -16.47 5.74 12.36
C PRO A 108 -15.49 4.74 12.99
N TYR A 109 -14.26 4.68 12.47
CA TYR A 109 -13.20 3.89 13.08
C TYR A 109 -12.95 4.33 14.53
N ASP A 110 -13.19 3.41 15.47
CA ASP A 110 -12.86 3.57 16.88
C ASP A 110 -12.24 2.25 17.40
N PRO A 111 -10.95 2.24 17.80
CA PRO A 111 -10.30 1.03 18.33
C PRO A 111 -11.00 0.39 19.54
N SER A 112 -11.84 1.16 20.24
CA SER A 112 -12.59 0.73 21.42
C SER A 112 -13.92 0.08 21.05
N ASP A 113 -14.41 0.29 19.83
CA ASP A 113 -15.66 -0.29 19.34
C ASP A 113 -15.47 -1.77 18.94
N ASN A 114 -16.51 -2.56 19.18
CA ASN A 114 -16.48 -4.00 18.99
C ASN A 114 -16.46 -4.37 17.50
N HIS A 115 -17.08 -3.60 16.61
CA HIS A 115 -17.06 -3.87 15.16
C HIS A 115 -15.68 -3.58 14.57
N THR A 116 -15.08 -2.45 14.96
CA THR A 116 -13.70 -2.12 14.55
C THR A 116 -12.71 -3.18 15.03
N ARG A 117 -12.82 -3.59 16.30
CA ARG A 117 -11.95 -4.63 16.88
C ARG A 117 -12.13 -5.98 16.20
N LEU A 118 -13.36 -6.36 15.86
CA LEU A 118 -13.65 -7.58 15.10
C LEU A 118 -12.97 -7.54 13.73
N GLY A 119 -13.03 -6.41 13.01
CA GLY A 119 -12.34 -6.23 11.73
C GLY A 119 -10.82 -6.35 11.83
N ILE A 120 -10.21 -5.74 12.86
CA ILE A 120 -8.77 -5.86 13.12
C ILE A 120 -8.40 -7.32 13.40
N ILE A 121 -9.12 -7.98 14.31
CA ILE A 121 -8.84 -9.36 14.71
C ILE A 121 -9.02 -10.31 13.54
N MET A 122 -10.10 -10.20 12.76
CA MET A 122 -10.32 -11.03 11.59
C MET A 122 -9.21 -10.87 10.56
N THR A 123 -8.74 -9.63 10.34
CA THR A 123 -7.66 -9.36 9.38
C THR A 123 -6.33 -9.94 9.84
N LEU A 124 -5.96 -9.75 11.11
CA LEU A 124 -4.71 -10.26 11.66
C LEU A 124 -4.71 -11.79 11.81
N LEU A 125 -5.82 -12.38 12.27
CA LEU A 125 -5.97 -13.83 12.33
C LEU A 125 -5.95 -14.45 10.94
N GLY A 126 -6.62 -13.85 9.96
CA GLY A 126 -6.59 -14.29 8.57
C GLY A 126 -5.16 -14.29 8.01
N ALA A 127 -4.42 -13.21 8.22
CA ALA A 127 -3.02 -13.11 7.83
C ALA A 127 -2.14 -14.16 8.54
N LEU A 128 -2.36 -14.40 9.83
CA LEU A 128 -1.64 -15.40 10.61
C LEU A 128 -1.92 -16.82 10.11
N LEU A 129 -3.18 -17.18 9.87
CA LEU A 129 -3.56 -18.50 9.37
C LEU A 129 -2.95 -18.76 7.99
N ILE A 130 -2.98 -17.76 7.11
CA ILE A 130 -2.31 -17.83 5.82
C ILE A 130 -0.80 -18.01 6.02
N ALA A 131 -0.17 -17.24 6.91
CA ALA A 131 1.27 -17.35 7.21
C ALA A 131 1.69 -18.74 7.70
N LEU A 132 0.83 -19.44 8.46
CA LEU A 132 1.12 -20.79 8.97
C LEU A 132 1.03 -21.89 7.89
N VAL A 133 0.26 -21.67 6.82
CA VAL A 133 0.02 -22.67 5.75
C VAL A 133 0.94 -22.43 4.54
N ILE A 134 1.54 -21.25 4.42
CA ILE A 134 2.41 -20.91 3.29
C ILE A 134 3.66 -21.79 3.27
N THR A 135 3.85 -22.46 2.14
CA THR A 135 5.05 -23.27 1.87
C THR A 135 6.11 -22.50 1.06
N ASN A 136 5.69 -21.55 0.22
CA ASN A 136 6.59 -20.73 -0.60
C ASN A 136 6.24 -19.24 -0.50
N PRO A 137 6.94 -18.47 0.35
CA PRO A 137 6.68 -17.05 0.56
C PRO A 137 6.78 -16.19 -0.71
N PHE A 138 7.69 -16.54 -1.63
CA PHE A 138 7.88 -15.80 -2.87
C PHE A 138 6.69 -15.93 -3.81
N LYS A 139 6.17 -17.17 -4.00
CA LYS A 139 4.94 -17.39 -4.77
C LYS A 139 3.75 -16.70 -4.13
N THR A 140 3.60 -16.77 -2.81
CA THR A 140 2.55 -16.04 -2.10
C THR A 140 2.64 -14.54 -2.36
N LEU A 141 3.86 -13.98 -2.30
CA LEU A 141 4.07 -12.57 -2.60
C LEU A 141 3.62 -12.22 -4.03
N ILE A 142 3.95 -13.04 -5.03
CA ILE A 142 3.47 -12.85 -6.41
C ILE A 142 1.94 -12.88 -6.48
N PHE A 143 1.28 -13.84 -5.83
CA PHE A 143 -0.18 -13.90 -5.79
C PHE A 143 -0.80 -12.67 -5.12
N SER A 144 -0.22 -12.19 -4.02
CA SER A 144 -0.65 -10.95 -3.37
C SER A 144 -0.55 -9.76 -4.32
N GLN A 145 0.52 -9.69 -5.14
CA GLN A 145 0.64 -8.63 -6.14
C GLN A 145 -0.40 -8.75 -7.25
N ILE A 146 -0.72 -9.96 -7.71
CA ILE A 146 -1.81 -10.17 -8.68
C ILE A 146 -3.14 -9.69 -8.10
N ALA A 147 -3.44 -10.03 -6.84
CA ALA A 147 -4.66 -9.59 -6.16
C ALA A 147 -4.74 -8.06 -6.06
N LEU A 148 -3.66 -7.40 -5.63
CA LEU A 148 -3.57 -5.94 -5.56
C LEU A 148 -3.73 -5.30 -6.94
N SER A 149 -3.11 -5.89 -7.96
CA SER A 149 -3.20 -5.46 -9.35
C SER A 149 -4.66 -5.42 -9.83
N ILE A 150 -5.43 -6.48 -9.57
CA ILE A 150 -6.85 -6.55 -9.93
C ILE A 150 -7.69 -5.53 -9.12
N GLN A 151 -7.36 -5.33 -7.84
CA GLN A 151 -8.09 -4.44 -6.94
C GLN A 151 -7.90 -2.95 -7.24
N LEU A 152 -6.70 -2.55 -7.69
CA LEU A 152 -6.31 -1.14 -7.82
C LEU A 152 -7.21 -0.33 -8.76
N PRO A 153 -7.49 -0.76 -10.01
CA PRO A 153 -8.37 -0.03 -10.92
C PRO A 153 -9.76 0.24 -10.32
N TRP A 154 -10.32 -0.77 -9.64
CA TRP A 154 -11.64 -0.65 -9.02
C TRP A 154 -11.63 0.39 -7.90
N THR A 155 -10.62 0.35 -7.04
CA THR A 155 -10.47 1.31 -5.94
C THR A 155 -10.33 2.74 -6.45
N ILE A 156 -9.47 2.97 -7.45
CA ILE A 156 -9.20 4.30 -8.00
C ILE A 156 -10.46 4.88 -8.66
N VAL A 157 -11.17 4.07 -9.46
CA VAL A 157 -12.41 4.51 -10.12
C VAL A 157 -13.47 4.90 -9.09
N LEU A 158 -13.69 4.07 -8.07
CA LEU A 158 -14.65 4.38 -7.00
C LEU A 158 -14.26 5.64 -6.23
N GLN A 159 -12.98 5.83 -5.92
CA GLN A 159 -12.50 7.05 -5.26
C GLN A 159 -12.76 8.29 -6.10
N ILE A 160 -12.51 8.26 -7.41
CA ILE A 160 -12.79 9.39 -8.30
C ILE A 160 -14.28 9.69 -8.37
N LEU A 161 -15.13 8.66 -8.44
CA LEU A 161 -16.58 8.84 -8.45
C LEU A 161 -17.10 9.48 -7.16
N LEU A 162 -16.59 9.04 -6.00
CA LEU A 162 -16.97 9.61 -4.71
C LEU A 162 -16.45 11.03 -4.53
N THR A 163 -15.19 11.28 -4.86
CA THR A 163 -14.55 12.61 -4.71
C THR A 163 -15.05 13.64 -5.72
N SER A 164 -15.59 13.19 -6.85
CA SER A 164 -16.19 14.07 -7.85
C SER A 164 -17.70 14.28 -7.65
N ASN A 165 -18.32 13.64 -6.66
CA ASN A 165 -19.75 13.75 -6.41
C ASN A 165 -20.05 14.90 -5.43
N PRO A 166 -20.77 15.97 -5.84
CA PRO A 166 -21.13 17.07 -4.95
C PRO A 166 -22.02 16.64 -3.77
N ARG A 167 -22.76 15.53 -3.89
CA ARG A 167 -23.56 15.00 -2.77
C ARG A 167 -22.70 14.44 -1.64
N VAL A 168 -21.50 13.97 -1.96
CA VAL A 168 -20.57 13.37 -0.99
C VAL A 168 -19.57 14.41 -0.48
N MET A 169 -18.98 15.20 -1.39
CA MET A 169 -17.91 16.15 -1.07
C MET A 169 -18.37 17.60 -0.86
N GLY A 170 -19.62 17.91 -1.19
CA GLY A 170 -20.17 19.27 -1.08
C GLY A 170 -19.34 20.28 -1.90
N LYS A 171 -18.88 21.34 -1.24
CA LYS A 171 -18.07 22.41 -1.83
C LYS A 171 -16.62 22.01 -2.18
N TYR A 172 -16.17 20.83 -1.75
CA TYR A 172 -14.82 20.31 -2.00
C TYR A 172 -14.80 19.23 -3.10
N ALA A 173 -15.87 19.12 -3.90
CA ALA A 173 -15.89 18.21 -5.03
C ALA A 173 -14.83 18.62 -6.08
N ASN A 174 -14.22 17.63 -6.72
CA ASN A 174 -13.20 17.87 -7.74
C ASN A 174 -13.72 18.75 -8.88
N ASN A 175 -12.93 19.73 -9.30
CA ASN A 175 -13.26 20.55 -10.47
C ASN A 175 -13.00 19.78 -11.77
N THR A 176 -13.51 20.29 -12.89
CA THR A 176 -13.29 19.71 -14.22
C THR A 176 -11.82 19.42 -14.56
N PRO A 177 -10.84 20.32 -14.33
CA PRO A 177 -9.43 20.02 -14.59
C PRO A 177 -8.88 18.89 -13.70
N ASP A 178 -9.21 18.89 -12.41
CA ASP A 178 -8.78 17.85 -11.46
C ASP A 178 -9.34 16.49 -11.90
N ARG A 179 -10.59 16.46 -12.32
CA ARG A 179 -11.25 15.25 -12.82
C ARG A 179 -10.57 14.72 -14.08
N VAL A 180 -10.21 15.59 -15.04
CA VAL A 180 -9.47 15.17 -16.25
C VAL A 180 -8.10 14.59 -15.88
N PHE A 181 -7.38 15.25 -14.99
CA PHE A 181 -6.08 14.78 -14.50
C PHE A 181 -6.17 13.41 -13.81
N LEU A 182 -7.15 13.24 -12.91
CA LEU A 182 -7.41 12.00 -12.19
C LEU A 182 -7.78 10.86 -13.14
N TRP A 183 -8.67 11.09 -14.10
CA TRP A 183 -9.05 10.07 -15.10
C TRP A 183 -7.89 9.70 -16.01
N THR A 184 -7.08 10.68 -16.45
CA THR A 184 -5.89 10.42 -17.27
C THR A 184 -4.90 9.53 -16.51
N THR A 185 -4.62 9.87 -15.25
CA THR A 185 -3.74 9.07 -14.38
C THR A 185 -4.31 7.66 -14.17
N THR A 186 -5.62 7.53 -13.98
CA THR A 186 -6.31 6.25 -13.81
C THR A 186 -6.16 5.36 -15.04
N VAL A 187 -6.34 5.91 -16.24
CA VAL A 187 -6.18 5.16 -17.49
C VAL A 187 -4.73 4.68 -17.66
N VAL A 188 -3.75 5.56 -17.40
CA VAL A 188 -2.33 5.21 -17.50
C VAL A 188 -1.96 4.11 -16.49
N VAL A 189 -2.27 4.31 -15.21
CA VAL A 189 -1.95 3.36 -14.14
C VAL A 189 -2.65 2.03 -14.36
N SER A 190 -3.96 2.04 -14.69
CA SER A 190 -4.71 0.81 -14.94
C SER A 190 -4.20 0.08 -16.18
N GLY A 191 -3.86 0.81 -17.25
CA GLY A 191 -3.28 0.23 -18.45
C GLY A 191 -1.94 -0.46 -18.18
N LEU A 192 -1.01 0.22 -17.49
CA LEU A 192 0.27 -0.36 -17.07
C LEU A 192 0.08 -1.58 -16.15
N ASN A 193 -0.89 -1.50 -15.25
CA ASN A 193 -1.19 -2.57 -14.31
C ASN A 193 -1.72 -3.82 -15.02
N VAL A 194 -2.62 -3.65 -16.00
CA VAL A 194 -3.13 -4.76 -16.83
C VAL A 194 -1.99 -5.38 -17.66
N LEU A 195 -1.11 -4.57 -18.24
CA LEU A 195 0.06 -5.09 -18.97
C LEU A 195 0.98 -5.94 -18.07
N LEU A 196 1.26 -5.46 -16.86
CA LEU A 196 2.07 -6.18 -15.88
C LEU A 196 1.39 -7.48 -15.43
N LEU A 197 0.07 -7.46 -15.24
CA LEU A 197 -0.71 -8.64 -14.86
C LEU A 197 -0.67 -9.71 -15.95
N VAL A 198 -0.84 -9.32 -17.22
CA VAL A 198 -0.75 -10.23 -18.37
C VAL A 198 0.65 -10.85 -18.46
N ASP A 199 1.71 -10.06 -18.27
CA ASP A 199 3.07 -10.58 -18.30
C ASP A 199 3.35 -11.55 -17.14
N THR A 200 2.89 -11.22 -15.93
CA THR A 200 3.02 -12.07 -14.75
C THR A 200 2.29 -13.40 -14.93
N LEU A 201 1.05 -13.37 -15.44
CA LEU A 201 0.26 -14.57 -15.75
C LEU A 201 0.92 -15.43 -16.83
N ARG A 202 1.46 -14.79 -17.88
CA ARG A 202 2.17 -15.50 -18.95
C ARG A 202 3.42 -16.20 -18.42
N ASN A 203 4.19 -15.54 -17.56
CA ASN A 203 5.38 -16.11 -16.94
C ASN A 203 5.05 -17.22 -15.93
N LEU A 204 3.89 -17.19 -15.29
CA LEU A 204 3.42 -18.25 -14.38
C LEU A 204 2.94 -19.51 -15.13
N LEU A 205 2.42 -19.34 -16.35
CA LEU A 205 1.90 -20.43 -17.20
C LEU A 205 2.98 -21.11 -18.07
N ARG A 206 4.21 -20.57 -18.11
CA ARG A 206 5.37 -21.17 -18.75
C ARG A 206 6.19 -21.98 -17.76
#